data_AF-E6M126-F1
#
_entry.id   AF-E6M126-F1
#
_cell.length_a   1.000
_cell.length_b   1.000
_cell.length_c   1.000
_cell.angle_alpha   90.00
_cell.angle_beta   90.00
_cell.angle_gamma   90.00
#
_symmetry.space_group_name_H-M   'P 1'
#
loop_
_entity.id
_entity.type
_entity.pdbx_description
1 polymer ?
#
loop_
_entity_poly.entity_id
_entity_poly.type
_entity_poly.pdbx_seq_one_letter_code
_entity_poly.pdbx_strand_id
1 'polypeptide(L)'
;MSLPTITCKGRLTKDVELRYTNTGKAVASFDVASSKTRLNPQTNQWEQIGDTLFLRCELWGTPAENLTETTAGKGTEVLITGELQANNWTDKQGNNRKDTKVRVDTIALTPTRKQQTQSQYQGSGWNDPPQQTQSQHPGAWCGNAPQNQAIPTEAPF
;
A
#
# COMPACT_ATOMS: atom_id res chain seq x y z
N MET A 1 22.99 23.12 -14.76
CA MET A 1 21.62 23.41 -14.27
C MET A 1 20.88 22.09 -14.18
N SER A 2 20.22 21.80 -13.06
CA SER A 2 19.40 20.59 -12.90
C SER A 2 18.01 20.79 -13.52
N LEU A 3 17.35 19.70 -13.89
CA LEU A 3 15.95 19.75 -14.33
C LEU A 3 15.02 19.99 -13.13
N PRO A 4 13.77 20.43 -13.37
CA PRO A 4 12.76 20.53 -12.30
C PRO A 4 12.48 19.16 -11.69
N THR A 5 12.41 19.10 -10.37
CA THR A 5 12.03 17.89 -9.63
C THR A 5 10.54 17.88 -9.28
N ILE A 6 9.98 16.69 -9.15
CA ILE A 6 8.58 16.47 -8.77
C ILE A 6 8.48 15.35 -7.74
N THR A 7 7.62 15.56 -6.74
CA THR A 7 7.16 14.54 -5.80
C THR A 7 5.68 14.30 -6.04
N CYS A 8 5.29 13.06 -6.28
CA CYS A 8 3.91 12.71 -6.59
C CYS A 8 3.46 11.49 -5.81
N LYS A 9 2.28 11.60 -5.17
CA LYS A 9 1.54 10.46 -4.64
C LYS A 9 0.38 10.14 -5.57
N GLY A 10 0.21 8.88 -5.92
CA GLY A 10 -0.88 8.46 -6.79
C GLY A 10 -1.01 6.96 -6.89
N ARG A 11 -1.80 6.48 -7.85
CA ARG A 11 -2.04 5.06 -8.08
C ARG A 11 -1.61 4.65 -9.48
N LEU A 12 -1.07 3.44 -9.60
CA LEU A 12 -0.75 2.86 -10.89
C LEU A 12 -2.03 2.64 -11.70
N THR A 13 -2.09 3.15 -12.93
CA THR A 13 -3.27 3.01 -13.80
C THR A 13 -3.30 1.66 -14.53
N LYS A 14 -2.14 1.02 -14.63
CA LYS A 14 -1.90 -0.29 -15.23
C LYS A 14 -0.71 -0.97 -14.55
N ASP A 15 -0.46 -2.22 -14.90
CA ASP A 15 0.69 -2.97 -14.40
C ASP A 15 2.01 -2.36 -14.90
N VAL A 16 3.07 -2.55 -14.13
CA VAL A 16 4.42 -2.06 -14.46
C VAL A 16 5.00 -2.89 -15.60
N GLU A 17 5.46 -2.24 -16.65
CA GLU A 17 6.08 -2.89 -17.80
C GLU A 17 7.60 -2.83 -17.68
N LEU A 18 8.24 -3.98 -17.48
CA LEU A 18 9.71 -4.09 -17.48
C LEU A 18 10.23 -4.38 -18.89
N ARG A 19 11.20 -3.58 -19.33
CA ARG A 19 11.92 -3.75 -20.59
C ARG A 19 13.41 -3.64 -20.36
N TYR A 20 14.19 -4.27 -21.24
CA TYR A 20 15.64 -4.11 -21.27
C TYR A 20 16.05 -3.35 -22.53
N THR A 21 16.98 -2.41 -22.38
CA THR A 21 17.60 -1.74 -23.54
C THR A 21 18.51 -2.70 -24.28
N ASN A 22 18.92 -2.34 -25.51
CA ASN A 22 19.93 -3.09 -26.27
C ASN A 22 21.28 -3.22 -25.53
N THR A 23 21.53 -2.33 -24.56
CA THR A 23 22.71 -2.35 -23.68
C THR A 23 22.50 -3.16 -22.41
N GLY A 24 21.38 -3.86 -22.27
CA GLY A 24 21.05 -4.71 -21.12
C GLY A 24 20.58 -3.96 -19.88
N LYS A 25 20.28 -2.65 -19.97
CA LYS A 25 19.78 -1.89 -18.82
C LYS A 25 18.28 -2.07 -18.64
N ALA A 26 17.87 -2.43 -17.43
CA ALA A 26 16.46 -2.51 -17.05
C ALA A 26 15.77 -1.14 -17.02
N VAL A 27 14.55 -1.08 -17.54
CA VAL A 27 13.67 0.08 -17.56
C VAL A 27 12.25 -0.35 -17.24
N ALA A 28 11.71 0.13 -16.12
CA ALA A 28 10.32 -0.06 -15.74
C ALA A 28 9.52 1.17 -16.17
N SER A 29 8.49 0.96 -16.99
CA SER A 29 7.56 2.00 -17.44
C SER A 29 6.20 1.81 -16.80
N PHE A 30 5.66 2.88 -16.23
CA PHE A 30 4.36 2.86 -15.56
C PHE A 30 3.71 4.24 -15.58
N ASP A 31 2.39 4.27 -15.42
CA ASP A 31 1.60 5.50 -15.42
C ASP A 31 0.94 5.68 -14.05
N VAL A 32 1.06 6.88 -13.47
CA VAL A 32 0.53 7.24 -12.16
C VAL A 32 -0.61 8.23 -12.32
N ALA A 33 -1.78 7.90 -11.77
CA ALA A 33 -2.89 8.82 -11.60
C ALA A 33 -2.81 9.47 -10.22
N SER A 34 -2.69 10.79 -10.18
CA SER A 34 -2.73 11.60 -8.97
C SER A 34 -4.00 12.44 -8.96
N SER A 35 -4.88 12.14 -7.99
CA SER A 35 -6.14 12.84 -7.79
C SER A 35 -6.16 13.47 -6.41
N LYS A 36 -6.73 14.67 -6.30
CA LYS A 36 -7.05 15.26 -5.01
C LYS A 36 -8.34 14.64 -4.47
N THR A 37 -8.36 14.26 -3.20
CA THR A 37 -9.55 13.75 -2.54
C THR A 37 -9.93 14.63 -1.34
N ARG A 38 -11.23 14.68 -1.03
CA ARG A 38 -11.77 15.38 0.13
C ARG A 38 -12.79 14.50 0.82
N LEU A 39 -12.78 14.51 2.16
CA LEU A 39 -13.81 13.87 2.95
C LEU A 39 -15.12 14.66 2.83
N ASN A 40 -16.18 14.00 2.38
CA ASN A 40 -17.52 14.56 2.39
C ASN A 40 -18.12 14.41 3.81
N PRO A 41 -18.47 15.51 4.50
CA PRO A 41 -18.96 15.46 5.88
C PRO A 41 -20.37 14.88 6.01
N GLN A 42 -21.16 14.83 4.93
CA GLN A 42 -22.52 14.26 4.95
C GLN A 42 -22.50 12.74 4.81
N THR A 43 -21.63 12.22 3.94
CA THR A 43 -21.54 10.78 3.64
C THR A 43 -20.43 10.08 4.42
N ASN A 44 -19.52 10.83 5.05
CA ASN A 44 -18.28 10.35 5.64
C ASN A 44 -17.41 9.51 4.66
N GLN A 45 -17.53 9.77 3.36
CA GLN A 45 -16.76 9.12 2.31
C GLN A 45 -15.72 10.07 1.71
N TRP A 46 -14.60 9.50 1.26
CA TRP A 46 -13.62 10.24 0.47
C TRP A 46 -14.10 10.34 -0.98
N GLU A 47 -14.25 11.56 -1.46
CA GLU A 47 -14.65 11.85 -2.83
C GLU A 47 -13.48 12.50 -3.58
N GLN A 48 -13.30 12.12 -4.85
CA GLN A 48 -12.36 12.82 -5.72
C GLN A 48 -12.89 14.22 -6.03
N ILE A 49 -12.00 15.21 -5.98
CA ILE A 49 -12.29 16.59 -6.34
C ILE A 49 -11.30 17.08 -7.40
N GLY A 50 -11.83 17.76 -8.42
CA GLY A 50 -11.03 18.29 -9.53
C GLY A 50 -10.47 17.22 -10.47
N ASP A 51 -9.60 17.67 -11.37
CA ASP A 51 -9.03 16.85 -12.42
C ASP A 51 -7.94 15.91 -11.91
N THR A 52 -7.86 14.72 -12.51
CA THR A 52 -6.77 13.77 -12.28
C THR A 52 -5.57 14.15 -13.14
N LEU A 53 -4.39 14.26 -12.52
CA LEU A 53 -3.14 14.35 -13.24
C LEU A 53 -2.63 12.94 -13.56
N PHE A 54 -2.31 12.68 -14.83
CA PHE A 54 -1.71 11.43 -15.28
C PHE A 54 -0.24 11.67 -15.62
N LEU A 55 0.66 10.92 -14.97
CA LEU A 55 2.10 11.03 -15.14
C LEU A 55 2.68 9.74 -15.69
N ARG A 56 3.34 9.83 -16.85
CA ARG A 56 4.18 8.75 -17.38
C ARG A 56 5.52 8.75 -16.65
N CYS A 57 5.91 7.60 -16.14
CA CYS A 57 7.09 7.43 -15.30
C CYS A 57 8.02 6.36 -15.86
N GLU A 58 9.33 6.61 -15.74
CA GLU A 58 10.38 5.66 -16.09
C GLU A 58 11.35 5.51 -14.90
N LEU A 59 11.54 4.27 -14.45
CA LEU A 59 12.53 3.89 -13.44
C LEU A 59 13.59 3.00 -14.09
N TRP A 60 14.85 3.17 -13.70
CA TRP A 60 15.99 2.54 -14.37
C TRP A 60 16.83 1.68 -13.43
N GLY A 61 17.49 0.66 -13.98
CA GLY A 61 18.45 -0.18 -13.26
C GLY A 61 17.79 -1.12 -12.24
N THR A 62 18.53 -1.48 -11.19
CA THR A 62 18.05 -2.41 -10.15
C THR A 62 16.71 -2.01 -9.51
N PRO A 63 16.43 -0.73 -9.22
CA PRO A 63 15.10 -0.33 -8.74
C PRO A 63 13.94 -0.71 -9.68
N ALA A 64 14.18 -0.73 -10.99
CA ALA A 64 13.18 -1.12 -11.99
C ALA A 64 12.82 -2.62 -11.91
N GLU A 65 13.84 -3.46 -11.71
CA GLU A 65 13.69 -4.91 -11.54
C GLU A 65 12.91 -5.20 -10.25
N ASN A 66 13.38 -4.64 -9.13
CA ASN A 66 12.75 -4.80 -7.82
C ASN A 66 11.28 -4.34 -7.79
N LEU A 67 10.98 -3.23 -8.47
CA LEU A 67 9.61 -2.70 -8.53
C LEU A 67 8.66 -3.71 -9.17
N THR A 68 9.10 -4.37 -10.24
CA THR A 68 8.27 -5.33 -10.98
C THR A 68 8.06 -6.61 -10.17
N GLU A 69 9.05 -7.03 -9.39
CA GLU A 69 8.93 -8.19 -8.48
C GLU A 69 8.01 -7.93 -7.27
N THR A 70 8.03 -6.70 -6.76
CA THR A 70 7.34 -6.35 -5.49
C THR A 70 5.90 -5.85 -5.69
N THR A 71 5.58 -5.29 -6.87
CA THR A 71 4.32 -4.56 -7.06
C THR A 71 3.13 -5.47 -7.34
N ALA A 72 2.05 -5.27 -6.58
CA ALA A 72 0.75 -5.92 -6.75
C ALA A 72 -0.13 -5.20 -7.80
N GLY A 73 0.35 -5.08 -9.03
CA GLY A 73 -0.43 -4.65 -10.20
C GLY A 73 -1.14 -3.28 -10.12
N LYS A 74 -2.00 -3.05 -11.11
CA LYS A 74 -2.87 -1.88 -11.27
C LYS A 74 -3.57 -1.50 -9.96
N GLY A 75 -3.61 -0.20 -9.66
CA GLY A 75 -4.30 0.37 -8.51
C GLY A 75 -3.42 0.48 -7.26
N THR A 76 -2.23 -0.11 -7.26
CA THR A 76 -1.25 0.06 -6.18
C THR A 76 -0.92 1.54 -5.96
N GLU A 77 -0.93 1.97 -4.71
CA GLU A 77 -0.59 3.34 -4.32
C GLU A 77 0.92 3.50 -4.18
N VAL A 78 1.46 4.53 -4.83
CA VAL A 78 2.89 4.81 -4.94
C VAL A 78 3.18 6.25 -4.58
N LEU A 79 4.34 6.45 -3.96
CA LEU A 79 4.97 7.75 -3.79
C LEU A 79 6.25 7.76 -4.62
N ILE A 80 6.37 8.72 -5.53
CA ILE A 80 7.54 8.85 -6.41
C ILE A 80 8.19 10.22 -6.23
N THR A 81 9.51 10.25 -6.39
CA THR A 81 10.29 11.47 -6.58
C THR A 81 11.19 11.31 -7.80
N GLY A 82 11.35 12.38 -8.58
CA GLY A 82 12.18 12.36 -9.77
C GLY A 82 12.26 13.68 -10.50
N GLU A 83 12.74 13.63 -11.73
CA GLU A 83 12.92 14.79 -12.61
C GLU A 83 11.90 14.79 -13.75
N LEU A 84 11.37 15.97 -14.08
CA LEU A 84 10.52 16.15 -15.26
C LEU A 84 11.39 16.30 -16.52
N GLN A 85 11.16 15.43 -17.48
CA GLN A 85 11.86 15.40 -18.76
C GLN A 85 10.87 15.56 -19.91
N ALA A 86 11.13 16.53 -20.79
CA ALA A 86 10.45 16.66 -22.06
C ALA A 86 11.25 15.92 -23.13
N ASN A 87 10.58 15.08 -23.91
CA ASN A 87 11.15 14.42 -25.06
C ASN A 87 10.41 14.83 -26.33
N ASN A 88 11.17 15.20 -27.37
CA ASN A 88 10.62 15.49 -28.68
C ASN A 88 10.79 14.25 -29.56
N TRP A 89 9.73 13.80 -30.21
CA TRP A 89 9.78 12.66 -31.14
C TRP A 89 8.91 12.95 -32.35
N THR A 90 9.29 12.40 -33.50
CA THR A 90 8.53 12.54 -34.74
C THR A 90 7.62 11.33 -34.89
N ASP A 91 6.33 11.57 -35.09
CA ASP A 91 5.39 10.48 -35.34
C ASP A 91 5.53 9.91 -36.76
N LYS A 92 4.84 8.79 -37.02
CA LYS A 92 4.90 8.12 -38.34
C LYS A 92 4.42 9.01 -39.50
N GLN A 93 3.72 10.10 -39.22
CA GLN A 93 3.19 11.05 -40.20
C GLN A 93 4.13 12.25 -40.40
N GLY A 94 5.28 12.27 -39.72
CA GLY A 94 6.27 13.34 -39.83
C GLY A 94 6.01 14.53 -38.88
N ASN A 95 5.01 14.45 -37.99
CA ASN A 95 4.74 15.55 -37.07
C ASN A 95 5.62 15.47 -35.83
N ASN A 96 6.17 16.61 -35.41
CA ASN A 96 6.89 16.71 -34.15
C ASN A 96 5.90 16.70 -32.97
N ARG A 97 6.08 15.74 -32.08
CA ARG A 97 5.34 15.58 -30.83
C ARG A 97 6.26 15.83 -29.65
N LYS A 98 5.68 16.35 -28.58
CA LYS A 98 6.34 16.52 -27.28
C LYS A 98 5.67 15.60 -26.28
N ASP A 99 6.45 14.84 -25.56
CA ASP A 99 5.99 14.03 -24.43
C ASP A 99 6.70 14.48 -23.16
N THR A 100 5.97 14.53 -22.05
CA THR A 100 6.51 14.89 -20.74
C THR A 100 6.46 13.66 -19.85
N LYS A 101 7.62 13.25 -19.35
CA LYS A 101 7.77 12.08 -18.49
C LYS A 101 8.50 12.43 -17.20
N VAL A 102 8.28 11.62 -16.18
CA VAL A 102 9.03 11.67 -14.93
C VAL A 102 10.11 10.59 -14.97
N ARG A 103 11.37 11.01 -14.94
CA ARG A 103 12.48 10.10 -14.67
C ARG A 103 12.54 9.92 -13.15
N VAL A 104 12.16 8.73 -12.68
CA VAL A 104 12.00 8.45 -11.26
C VAL A 104 13.36 8.08 -10.65
N ASP A 105 13.71 8.74 -9.56
CA ASP A 105 14.90 8.45 -8.77
C ASP A 105 14.57 7.57 -7.57
N THR A 106 13.40 7.77 -6.96
CA THR A 106 12.95 6.98 -5.81
C THR A 106 11.47 6.69 -5.89
N ILE A 107 11.11 5.47 -5.53
CA ILE A 107 9.73 5.00 -5.43
C ILE A 107 9.52 4.29 -4.10
N ALA A 108 8.39 4.56 -3.46
CA ALA A 108 7.90 3.84 -2.30
C ALA A 108 6.49 3.32 -2.56
N LEU A 109 6.28 2.05 -2.25
CA LEU A 109 4.97 1.42 -2.30
C LEU A 109 4.25 1.66 -0.98
N THR A 110 3.01 2.14 -1.02
CA THR A 110 2.20 2.24 0.19
C THR A 110 1.49 0.91 0.41
N PRO A 111 1.69 0.21 1.53
CA PRO A 111 0.98 -1.03 1.80
C PRO A 111 -0.52 -0.72 1.87
N THR A 112 -1.31 -1.26 0.93
CA THR A 112 -2.75 -1.26 1.07
C THR A 112 -3.09 -2.09 2.30
N ARG A 113 -3.58 -1.45 3.36
CA ARG A 113 -4.21 -2.14 4.48
C ARG A 113 -5.41 -2.86 3.87
N LYS A 114 -5.26 -4.16 3.53
CA LYS A 114 -6.40 -4.99 3.16
C LYS A 114 -7.37 -4.87 4.32
N GLN A 115 -8.49 -4.20 4.08
CA GLN A 115 -9.55 -4.09 5.05
C GLN A 115 -10.04 -5.52 5.20
N GLN A 116 -9.54 -6.19 6.23
CA GLN A 116 -9.90 -7.55 6.56
C GLN A 116 -11.39 -7.48 6.89
N THR A 117 -12.24 -7.78 5.92
CA THR A 117 -13.65 -8.01 6.14
C THR A 117 -13.67 -9.14 7.15
N GLN A 118 -13.93 -8.79 8.41
CA GLN A 118 -14.14 -9.74 9.47
C GLN A 118 -15.38 -10.53 9.05
N SER A 119 -15.17 -11.69 8.44
CA SER A 119 -16.22 -12.66 8.20
C SER A 119 -16.82 -12.97 9.56
N GLN A 120 -17.97 -12.36 9.83
CA GLN A 120 -18.79 -12.64 10.98
C GLN A 120 -19.15 -14.13 10.88
N TYR A 121 -18.46 -14.97 11.66
CA TYR A 121 -18.86 -16.35 11.89
C TYR A 121 -20.25 -16.31 12.52
N GLN A 122 -21.28 -16.41 11.68
CA GLN A 122 -22.65 -16.61 12.10
C GLN A 122 -22.76 -18.04 12.60
N GLY A 123 -23.08 -18.16 13.89
CA GLY A 123 -23.07 -19.42 14.62
C GLY A 123 -23.91 -20.51 13.98
N SER A 124 -23.46 -21.74 14.17
CA SER A 124 -24.27 -22.94 14.02
C SER A 124 -24.07 -23.75 15.29
N GLY A 125 -25.12 -23.73 16.12
CA GLY A 125 -25.13 -24.41 17.41
C GLY A 125 -24.97 -25.91 17.26
N TRP A 126 -24.13 -26.47 18.13
CA TRP A 126 -24.09 -27.89 18.41
C TRP A 126 -24.50 -28.10 19.86
N ASN A 127 -25.59 -28.85 20.00
CA ASN A 127 -26.26 -29.18 21.24
C ASN A 127 -25.67 -30.51 21.71
N ASP A 128 -24.73 -30.47 22.65
CA ASP A 128 -24.21 -31.69 23.30
C ASP A 128 -24.90 -31.89 24.67
N PRO A 129 -25.39 -33.11 24.99
CA PRO A 129 -25.93 -33.44 26.30
C PRO A 129 -24.79 -33.68 27.32
N PRO A 130 -25.01 -33.40 28.62
CA PRO A 130 -23.96 -33.55 29.62
C PRO A 130 -23.78 -35.02 30.02
N GLN A 131 -22.60 -35.58 29.80
CA GLN A 131 -22.15 -36.79 30.48
C GLN A 131 -21.45 -36.42 31.79
N GLN A 132 -22.08 -36.80 32.90
CA GLN A 132 -21.45 -36.86 34.21
C GLN A 132 -20.59 -38.12 34.29
N THR A 133 -19.30 -37.95 34.61
CA THR A 133 -18.49 -39.04 35.17
C THR A 133 -17.56 -38.52 36.25
N GLN A 134 -17.61 -39.21 37.38
CA GLN A 134 -17.07 -38.90 38.69
C GLN A 134 -15.95 -39.91 39.01
N SER A 135 -14.75 -39.45 39.39
CA SER A 135 -13.74 -40.21 40.18
C SER A 135 -12.50 -39.34 40.39
N GLN A 136 -12.28 -38.77 41.58
CA GLN A 136 -11.49 -39.30 42.71
C GLN A 136 -9.95 -39.23 42.51
N HIS A 137 -9.33 -38.37 43.35
CA HIS A 137 -7.91 -38.16 43.72
C HIS A 137 -7.08 -39.45 43.99
N PRO A 138 -5.72 -39.44 44.15
CA PRO A 138 -4.90 -38.37 44.76
C PRO A 138 -3.43 -38.17 44.25
N GLY A 139 -2.84 -37.00 44.56
CA GLY A 139 -1.41 -36.94 44.91
C GLY A 139 -0.59 -35.74 44.42
N ALA A 140 0.24 -35.24 45.34
CA ALA A 140 1.47 -34.44 45.17
C ALA A 140 1.40 -32.92 45.42
N TRP A 141 2.04 -32.57 46.54
CA TRP A 141 2.38 -31.26 47.06
C TRP A 141 3.36 -30.44 46.20
N CYS A 142 3.05 -29.16 46.00
CA CYS A 142 3.90 -27.97 46.25
C CYS A 142 3.01 -26.74 45.95
N GLY A 143 2.90 -25.66 46.72
CA GLY A 143 3.80 -25.08 47.71
C GLY A 143 4.33 -23.73 47.20
N ASN A 144 3.48 -22.68 47.18
CA ASN A 144 3.80 -21.29 47.60
C ASN A 144 2.76 -20.26 47.09
N ALA A 145 2.12 -19.58 48.04
CA ALA A 145 1.65 -18.20 47.94
C ALA A 145 2.71 -17.30 48.63
N PRO A 146 2.77 -15.95 48.45
CA PRO A 146 1.67 -15.00 48.67
C PRO A 146 1.49 -13.97 47.52
N GLN A 147 0.26 -13.56 47.18
CA GLN A 147 -0.47 -12.41 47.73
C GLN A 147 0.19 -11.05 47.39
N ASN A 148 -0.35 -10.36 46.39
CA ASN A 148 -0.16 -8.91 46.29
C ASN A 148 -1.50 -8.20 46.07
N GLN A 149 -1.65 -7.14 46.84
CA GLN A 149 -2.89 -6.53 47.31
C GLN A 149 -3.35 -5.39 46.39
N ALA A 150 -4.63 -5.05 46.56
CA ALA A 150 -5.37 -4.03 45.83
C ALA A 150 -4.75 -2.63 45.97
N ILE A 151 -4.83 -1.85 44.89
CA ILE A 151 -4.52 -0.43 44.84
C ILE A 151 -5.73 0.36 45.37
N PRO A 152 -5.61 1.18 46.43
CA PRO A 152 -6.65 2.14 46.77
C PRO A 152 -6.52 3.40 45.90
N THR A 153 -7.64 3.75 45.29
CA THR A 153 -7.88 5.02 44.58
C THR A 153 -7.92 6.18 45.58
N GLU A 154 -7.11 7.21 45.36
CA GLU A 154 -7.38 8.55 45.88
C GLU A 154 -7.13 9.60 44.80
N ALA A 155 -8.08 10.52 44.70
CA ALA A 155 -8.05 11.79 43.98
C ALA A 155 -8.61 12.85 44.95
N PRO A 156 -8.69 14.13 44.56
CA PRO A 156 -7.62 15.09 44.29
C PRO A 156 -7.64 16.25 45.32
N PHE A 157 -6.53 16.98 45.47
CA PHE A 157 -6.53 18.41 45.79
C PHE A 157 -5.28 19.06 45.17
#